data_AF-A0A9D1I5M3-F1
#
_entry.id   AF-A0A9D1I5M3-F1
#
_cell.length_a   1.000
_cell.length_b   1.000
_cell.length_c   1.000
_cell.angle_alpha   90.00
_cell.angle_beta   90.00
_cell.angle_gamma   90.00
#
_symmetry.space_group_name_H-M   'P 1'
#
loop_
_entity.id
_entity.type
_entity.pdbx_description
1 polymer ?
#
loop_
_entity_poly.entity_id
_entity_poly.type
_entity_poly.pdbx_seq_one_letter_code
_entity_poly.pdbx_strand_id
1 'polypeptide(L)'
;MPDLGDMAEYLGEHSGIGKKLIYAVWGLDEINGRLYGKIDCYLHFVLNEEETEDLRKAIIGQNSDGFGEGFEQRPIKTADGDLYVSFWNPDKDYFLHTESEMDAYIHGMNGQQMGGM
;
A
#
# COMPACT_ATOMS: atom_id res chain seq x y z
N MET A 1 -10.05 16.35 -8.60
CA MET A 1 -10.98 15.54 -7.78
C MET A 1 -10.54 14.11 -7.99
N PRO A 2 -10.00 13.38 -7.00
CA PRO A 2 -9.71 11.98 -7.21
C PRO A 2 -11.04 11.22 -7.06
N ASP A 3 -11.87 11.30 -8.10
CA ASP A 3 -13.14 10.57 -8.22
C ASP A 3 -12.93 9.12 -8.72
N LEU A 4 -11.66 8.70 -8.87
CA LEU A 4 -11.29 7.31 -9.06
C LEU A 4 -10.18 6.96 -8.06
N GLY A 5 -10.52 6.21 -7.03
CA GLY A 5 -9.54 5.53 -6.17
C GLY A 5 -9.19 6.22 -4.85
N ASP A 6 -9.95 7.23 -4.41
CA ASP A 6 -9.83 7.74 -3.04
C ASP A 6 -10.44 6.75 -2.03
N MET A 7 -9.63 6.40 -1.04
CA MET A 7 -9.94 5.43 0.02
C MET A 7 -9.74 6.04 1.42
N ALA A 8 -9.63 7.37 1.55
CA ALA A 8 -9.37 8.02 2.83
C ALA A 8 -10.39 7.71 3.91
N GLU A 9 -11.68 7.58 3.57
CA GLU A 9 -12.75 7.23 4.52
C GLU A 9 -12.48 5.88 5.21
N TYR A 10 -12.07 4.88 4.43
CA TYR A 10 -11.77 3.54 4.93
C TYR A 10 -10.52 3.49 5.81
N LEU A 11 -9.52 4.33 5.56
CA LEU A 11 -8.33 4.43 6.41
C LEU A 11 -8.57 5.26 7.68
N GLY A 12 -9.34 6.34 7.56
CA GLY A 12 -9.55 7.31 8.63
C GLY A 12 -10.23 6.73 9.86
N GLU A 13 -11.15 5.78 9.65
CA GLU A 13 -11.86 5.08 10.74
C GLU A 13 -10.94 4.16 11.56
N HIS A 14 -9.93 3.56 10.92
CA HIS A 14 -9.02 2.59 11.57
C HIS A 14 -7.76 3.22 12.16
N SER A 15 -7.35 4.39 11.66
CA SER A 15 -6.07 5.03 12.04
C SER A 15 -6.21 6.14 13.09
N GLY A 16 -7.42 6.62 13.37
CA GLY A 16 -7.63 7.80 14.22
C GLY A 16 -7.18 9.13 13.60
N ILE A 17 -6.58 9.11 12.39
CA ILE A 17 -6.10 10.30 11.68
C ILE A 17 -7.09 10.83 10.63
N GLY A 18 -8.32 10.32 10.57
CA GLY A 18 -9.32 10.70 9.56
C GLY A 18 -9.61 12.21 9.46
N LYS A 19 -9.35 12.99 10.51
CA LYS A 19 -9.46 14.47 10.46
C LYS A 19 -8.31 15.17 9.71
N LYS A 20 -7.18 14.48 9.56
CA LYS A 20 -5.97 14.97 8.89
C LYS A 20 -5.81 14.39 7.49
N LEU A 21 -6.38 13.22 7.20
CA LEU A 21 -6.33 12.58 5.89
C LEU A 21 -7.46 13.11 5.00
N ILE A 22 -7.10 13.66 3.84
CA ILE A 22 -8.02 14.18 2.82
C ILE A 22 -8.31 13.11 1.78
N TYR A 23 -7.25 12.57 1.19
CA TYR A 23 -7.33 11.54 0.15
C TYR A 23 -6.25 10.48 0.38
N ALA A 24 -6.54 9.24 0.02
CA ALA A 24 -5.54 8.18 -0.06
C ALA A 24 -5.78 7.37 -1.32
N VAL A 25 -4.84 7.43 -2.25
CA VAL A 25 -5.00 6.86 -3.60
C VAL A 25 -3.97 5.78 -3.84
N TRP A 26 -4.42 4.55 -4.07
CA TRP A 26 -3.55 3.42 -4.41
C TRP A 26 -3.17 3.49 -5.89
N GLY A 27 -1.92 3.18 -6.17
CA GLY A 27 -1.36 3.15 -7.50
C GLY A 27 -0.13 2.27 -7.57
N LEU A 28 0.61 2.43 -8.65
CA LEU A 28 1.84 1.70 -8.93
C LEU A 28 2.91 2.70 -9.35
N ASP A 29 4.16 2.40 -9.02
CA ASP A 29 5.31 3.17 -9.45
C ASP A 29 6.43 2.25 -9.94
N GLU A 30 7.19 2.68 -10.94
CA GLU A 30 8.33 1.93 -11.46
C GLU A 30 9.62 2.53 -10.93
N ILE A 31 10.39 1.73 -10.19
CA ILE A 31 11.69 2.15 -9.64
C ILE A 31 12.75 1.14 -10.09
N ASN A 32 13.75 1.62 -10.85
CA ASN A 32 14.83 0.82 -11.42
C ASN A 32 14.36 -0.42 -12.21
N GLY A 33 13.29 -0.28 -13.00
CA GLY A 33 12.75 -1.39 -13.80
C GLY A 33 11.91 -2.40 -13.01
N ARG A 34 11.64 -2.15 -11.72
CA ARG A 34 10.75 -2.97 -10.88
C ARG A 34 9.52 -2.17 -10.48
N LEU A 35 8.35 -2.79 -10.61
CA LEU A 35 7.07 -2.20 -10.23
C LEU A 35 6.80 -2.39 -8.74
N TYR A 36 6.40 -1.32 -8.06
CA TYR A 36 6.04 -1.28 -6.65
C TYR A 36 4.62 -0.74 -6.46
N GLY A 37 3.94 -1.18 -5.40
CA GLY A 37 2.72 -0.54 -4.94
C GLY A 37 3.02 0.82 -4.33
N LYS A 38 2.20 1.81 -4.64
CA LYS A 38 2.31 3.18 -4.11
C LYS A 38 0.98 3.64 -3.56
N ILE A 39 1.02 4.44 -2.50
CA ILE A 39 -0.18 5.09 -1.95
C ILE A 39 0.13 6.57 -1.79
N ASP A 40 -0.61 7.41 -2.52
CA ASP A 40 -0.52 8.86 -2.42
C ASP A 40 -1.53 9.38 -1.39
N CYS A 41 -1.02 9.81 -0.22
CA CYS A 41 -1.81 10.36 0.87
C CYS A 41 -1.76 11.90 0.87
N TYR A 42 -2.92 12.53 0.82
CA TYR A 42 -3.09 13.98 0.86
C TYR A 42 -3.60 14.39 2.23
N LEU A 43 -2.93 15.36 2.86
CA LEU A 43 -3.16 15.69 4.27
C LEU A 43 -3.53 17.16 4.46
N HIS A 44 -4.41 17.44 5.44
CA HIS A 44 -4.66 18.80 5.92
C HIS A 44 -3.49 19.35 6.74
N PHE A 45 -2.81 18.48 7.49
CA PHE A 45 -1.70 18.82 8.36
C PHE A 45 -0.66 17.71 8.32
N VAL A 46 0.60 18.07 8.55
CA VAL A 46 1.71 17.11 8.65
C VAL A 46 1.44 16.13 9.80
N LEU A 47 1.69 14.85 9.56
CA LEU A 47 1.63 13.81 10.59
C LEU A 47 2.90 13.84 11.43
N ASN A 48 2.76 13.59 12.73
CA ASN A 48 3.93 13.27 13.55
C ASN A 48 4.34 11.80 13.35
N GLU A 49 5.41 11.35 14.03
CA GLU A 49 5.91 9.98 13.92
C GLU A 49 4.89 8.93 14.35
N GLU A 50 4.17 9.15 15.45
CA GLU A 50 3.13 8.23 15.95
C GLU A 50 1.97 8.11 14.95
N GLU A 51 1.50 9.24 14.44
CA GLU A 51 0.42 9.32 13.46
C GLU A 51 0.81 8.68 12.11
N THR A 52 2.10 8.78 11.74
CA THR A 52 2.63 8.12 10.54
C THR A 52 2.60 6.60 10.72
N GLU A 53 2.99 6.10 11.90
CA GLU A 53 2.94 4.68 12.21
C GLU A 53 1.51 4.15 12.33
N ASP A 54 0.58 4.95 12.85
CA ASP A 54 -0.85 4.57 12.90
C ASP A 54 -1.48 4.49 11.51
N LEU A 55 -1.15 5.45 10.63
CA LEU A 55 -1.52 5.36 9.21
C LEU A 55 -0.91 4.11 8.55
N ARG A 56 0.38 3.84 8.80
CA ARG A 56 1.06 2.64 8.29
C ARG A 56 0.34 1.37 8.72
N LYS A 57 0.05 1.21 10.01
CA LYS A 57 -0.68 0.02 10.53
C LYS A 57 -2.06 -0.13 9.91
N ALA A 58 -2.80 0.97 9.75
CA ALA A 58 -4.12 0.92 9.13
C ALA A 58 -4.03 0.46 7.65
N ILE A 59 -3.06 0.97 6.89
CA ILE A 59 -2.82 0.53 5.50
C ILE A 59 -2.41 -0.94 5.46
N ILE A 60 -1.48 -1.36 6.33
CA ILE A 60 -1.05 -2.76 6.40
C ILE A 60 -2.25 -3.67 6.72
N GLY A 61 -3.09 -3.28 7.69
CA GLY A 61 -4.33 -3.97 8.01
C GLY A 61 -5.25 -4.08 6.80
N GLN A 62 -5.55 -2.97 6.13
CA GLN A 62 -6.40 -2.97 4.93
C GLN A 62 -5.83 -3.82 3.78
N ASN A 63 -4.52 -3.81 3.57
CA ASN A 63 -3.87 -4.61 2.53
C ASN A 63 -3.79 -6.09 2.92
N SER A 64 -3.68 -6.42 4.22
CA SER A 64 -3.60 -7.79 4.74
C SER A 64 -4.96 -8.47 4.85
N ASP A 65 -5.96 -7.75 5.37
CA ASP A 65 -7.34 -8.21 5.50
C ASP A 65 -8.06 -8.19 4.13
N GLY A 66 -7.38 -7.67 3.10
CA GLY A 66 -7.85 -7.64 1.73
C GLY A 66 -8.89 -6.55 1.50
N PHE A 67 -8.50 -5.50 0.78
CA PHE A 67 -9.44 -4.71 0.01
C PHE A 67 -10.07 -5.62 -1.05
N GLY A 68 -11.13 -6.33 -0.66
CA GLY A 68 -11.64 -7.44 -1.44
C GLY A 68 -12.00 -8.70 -0.68
N GLU A 69 -11.90 -8.83 0.65
CA GLU A 69 -12.34 -10.09 1.32
C GLU A 69 -13.83 -10.42 1.03
N GLY A 70 -14.67 -9.39 0.80
CA GLY A 70 -16.04 -9.55 0.28
C GLY A 70 -16.14 -9.84 -1.23
N PHE A 71 -15.09 -9.56 -2.01
CA PHE A 71 -14.96 -9.82 -3.45
C PHE A 71 -14.24 -11.15 -3.76
N GLU A 72 -13.33 -11.63 -2.90
CA GLU A 72 -12.66 -12.95 -2.96
C GLU A 72 -13.67 -14.10 -2.84
N GLN A 73 -14.92 -13.82 -2.46
CA GLN A 73 -16.01 -14.80 -2.44
C GLN A 73 -17.03 -14.60 -3.56
N ARG A 74 -16.82 -13.64 -4.48
CA ARG A 74 -17.67 -13.44 -5.65
C ARG A 74 -16.97 -13.97 -6.91
N PRO A 75 -17.40 -15.13 -7.43
CA PRO A 75 -16.80 -15.67 -8.64
C PRO A 75 -16.99 -14.70 -9.81
N ILE A 76 -15.90 -14.41 -10.52
CA ILE A 76 -15.97 -13.78 -11.84
C ILE A 76 -16.40 -14.87 -12.82
N LYS A 77 -17.64 -14.77 -13.31
CA LYS A 77 -18.22 -15.73 -14.26
C LYS A 77 -17.49 -15.63 -15.60
N THR A 78 -16.86 -16.71 -16.01
CA THR A 78 -16.25 -16.87 -17.34
C THR A 78 -16.97 -17.99 -18.10
N ALA A 79 -16.73 -18.10 -19.42
CA ALA A 79 -17.29 -19.18 -20.23
C ALA A 79 -16.82 -20.58 -19.77
N ASP A 80 -15.66 -20.64 -19.10
CA ASP A 80 -15.01 -21.87 -18.67
C ASP A 80 -15.15 -22.14 -17.15
N GLY A 81 -15.87 -21.27 -16.42
CA GLY A 81 -16.11 -21.43 -14.98
C GLY A 81 -15.94 -20.15 -14.16
N ASP A 82 -15.74 -20.32 -12.87
CA ASP A 82 -15.68 -19.24 -11.89
C ASP A 82 -14.21 -18.89 -11.55
N LEU A 83 -13.81 -17.65 -11.81
CA LEU A 83 -12.48 -17.13 -11.47
C LEU A 83 -12.51 -16.41 -10.11
N TYR A 84 -11.55 -16.74 -9.26
CA TYR A 84 -11.30 -16.09 -7.98
C TYR A 84 -9.92 -15.43 -8.02
N VAL A 85 -9.81 -14.19 -7.54
CA VAL A 85 -8.54 -13.47 -7.42
C VAL A 85 -8.24 -13.36 -5.94
N SER A 86 -7.11 -13.90 -5.49
CA SER A 86 -6.63 -13.68 -4.12
C SER A 86 -5.32 -12.91 -4.13
N PHE A 87 -5.24 -11.90 -3.25
CA PHE A 87 -4.03 -11.11 -3.03
C PHE A 87 -3.22 -11.59 -1.83
N TRP A 88 -3.63 -12.71 -1.22
CA TRP A 88 -2.94 -13.29 -0.07
C TRP A 88 -1.54 -13.79 -0.48
N ASN A 89 -0.50 -13.23 0.16
CA ASN A 89 0.88 -13.69 0.04
C ASN A 89 1.30 -14.38 1.35
N PRO A 90 1.69 -15.67 1.34
CA PRO A 90 2.20 -16.36 2.54
C PRO A 90 3.56 -15.86 3.00
N ASP A 91 4.31 -15.16 2.13
CA ASP A 91 5.66 -14.71 2.43
C ASP A 91 5.66 -13.56 3.44
N LYS A 92 6.64 -13.58 4.34
CA LYS A 92 6.79 -12.57 5.41
C LYS A 92 7.57 -11.33 4.96
N ASP A 93 7.78 -11.17 3.66
CA ASP A 93 8.58 -10.10 3.06
C ASP A 93 7.75 -8.91 2.61
N TYR A 94 6.44 -8.89 2.88
CA TYR A 94 5.62 -7.69 2.70
C TYR A 94 6.18 -6.53 3.53
N PHE A 95 6.40 -5.41 2.87
CA PHE A 95 6.85 -4.18 3.51
C PHE A 95 6.04 -3.00 2.98
N LEU A 96 5.96 -1.96 3.81
CA LEU A 96 5.44 -0.66 3.43
C LEU A 96 6.43 0.38 3.94
N HIS A 97 6.93 1.22 3.05
CA HIS A 97 7.89 2.26 3.35
C HIS A 97 7.31 3.64 3.05
N THR A 98 7.68 4.63 3.87
CA THR A 98 7.55 6.03 3.47
C THR A 98 8.52 6.31 2.32
N GLU A 99 8.34 7.42 1.61
CA GLU A 99 9.26 7.82 0.53
C GLU A 99 10.72 7.83 1.00
N SER A 100 11.01 8.48 2.14
CA SER A 100 12.35 8.53 2.73
C SER A 100 12.92 7.14 3.07
N GLU A 101 12.09 6.23 3.56
CA GLU A 101 12.51 4.85 3.86
C GLU A 101 12.75 4.04 2.58
N MET A 102 11.92 4.25 1.56
CA MET A 102 12.06 3.60 0.26
C MET A 102 13.34 4.06 -0.44
N ASP A 103 13.65 5.36 -0.38
CA ASP A 103 14.90 5.92 -0.87
C ASP A 103 16.11 5.27 -0.17
N ALA A 104 16.08 5.19 1.16
CA ALA A 104 17.13 4.54 1.94
C ALA A 104 17.27 3.05 1.58
N TYR A 105 16.15 2.35 1.40
CA TYR A 105 16.12 0.95 0.98
C TYR A 105 16.75 0.74 -0.39
N ILE A 106 16.38 1.56 -1.39
CA ILE A 106 16.94 1.50 -2.75
C ILE A 106 18.44 1.81 -2.74
N HIS A 107 18.86 2.84 -2.00
CA HIS A 107 20.28 3.16 -1.86
C HIS A 107 21.06 2.03 -1.19
N GLY A 108 20.49 1.38 -0.17
CA GLY A 108 21.07 0.20 0.47
C GLY A 108 21.20 -1.00 -0.47
N MET A 109 20.20 -1.23 -1.32
CA MET A 109 20.23 -2.28 -2.36
C MET A 109 21.33 -2.01 -3.40
N ASN A 110 21.46 -0.76 -3.85
CA ASN A 110 22.49 -0.36 -4.81
C ASN A 110 23.91 -0.34 -4.20
N GLY A 111 24.04 -0.33 -2.87
CA GLY A 111 25.31 -0.40 -2.14
C GLY A 111 25.92 -1.80 -2.02
N GLN A 112 25.19 -2.88 -2.39
CA GLN A 112 25.70 -4.26 -2.34
C GLN A 112 26.47 -4.70 -3.60
N GLN A 113 26.71 -3.82 -4.57
CA GLN A 113 27.60 -4.09 -5.71
C GLN A 113 29.03 -3.56 -5.46
N MET A 114 29.66 -3.98 -4.37
CA MET A 114 31.10 -3.83 -4.17
C MET A 114 31.68 -5.12 -3.59
N GLY A 115 32.24 -5.96 -4.46
CA GLY A 115 33.10 -7.06 -4.00
C GLY A 115 33.40 -8.13 -5.04
N GLY A 116 34.56 -8.01 -5.71
CA GLY A 116 35.35 -9.20 -6.04
C GLY A 116 36.03 -9.23 -7.42
N MET A 117 37.25 -8.66 -7.45
CA MET A 117 38.38 -8.84 -8.41
C MET A 117 38.14 -8.72 -9.92
#